data_AF-A0AAJ0IXJ2-F1
#
_entry.id   AF-A0AAJ0IXJ2-F1
#
_cell.length_a   1.000
_cell.length_b   1.000
_cell.length_c   1.000
_cell.angle_alpha   90.00
_cell.angle_beta   90.00
_cell.angle_gamma   90.00
#
_symmetry.space_group_name_H-M   'P 1'
#
loop_
_entity.id
_entity.type
_entity.pdbx_description
1 polymer ?
#
loop_
_entity_poly.entity_id
_entity_poly.type
_entity_poly.pdbx_seq_one_letter_code
_entity_poly.pdbx_strand_id
1 'polypeptide(L)'
;MTPLARLLLLPALALTSLAASAAPVRYALDPVHTRVLFAVEHAGFSKALGTVSGSTGSLVFDPDNWASARLDVTVPLHRADLGDAKWNEATLARNLLDAERFPDAHFVSTR
;
A
#
# COMPACT_ATOMS: atom_id res chain seq x y z
N MET A 1 42.27 25.25 -48.50
CA MET A 1 40.86 25.37 -48.05
C MET A 1 40.12 24.12 -48.47
N THR A 2 40.17 23.07 -47.66
CA THR A 2 39.45 21.81 -47.90
C THR A 2 38.69 21.46 -46.62
N PRO A 3 37.35 21.50 -46.61
CA PRO A 3 36.55 21.34 -45.40
C PRO A 3 36.28 19.86 -45.15
N LEU A 4 37.32 19.07 -44.88
CA LEU A 4 37.17 17.62 -44.64
C LEU A 4 37.44 17.19 -43.17
N ALA A 5 37.66 18.16 -42.27
CA ALA A 5 38.00 17.87 -40.87
C ALA A 5 36.80 17.95 -39.89
N ARG A 6 35.56 18.09 -40.38
CA ARG A 6 34.38 18.28 -39.52
C ARG A 6 33.47 17.06 -39.35
N LEU A 7 33.81 15.91 -39.92
CA LEU A 7 32.91 14.75 -39.96
C LEU A 7 33.41 13.54 -39.16
N LEU A 8 33.98 13.75 -37.98
CA LEU A 8 34.41 12.64 -37.09
C LEU A 8 34.11 12.89 -35.61
N LEU A 9 33.08 13.68 -35.29
CA LEU A 9 32.73 14.00 -33.90
C LEU A 9 31.28 13.63 -33.52
N LEU A 10 30.74 12.53 -34.07
CA LEU A 10 29.33 12.17 -33.87
C LEU A 10 29.01 10.77 -33.31
N PRO A 11 29.92 9.79 -33.09
CA PRO A 11 29.50 8.53 -32.45
C PRO A 11 29.65 8.52 -30.91
N ALA A 12 30.28 9.52 -30.29
CA ALA A 12 30.62 9.45 -28.85
C ALA A 12 29.45 9.76 -27.89
N LEU A 13 28.31 10.27 -28.38
CA LEU A 13 27.18 10.67 -27.52
C LEU A 13 26.08 9.60 -27.36
N ALA A 14 26.19 8.46 -28.04
CA ALA A 14 25.14 7.43 -28.03
C ALA A 14 25.24 6.42 -26.86
N LEU A 15 26.25 6.53 -25.99
CA LEU A 15 26.50 5.58 -24.91
C LEU A 15 25.97 6.01 -23.52
N THR A 16 25.33 7.17 -23.40
CA THR A 16 24.89 7.70 -22.09
C THR A 16 23.42 7.48 -21.77
N SER A 17 22.63 6.86 -22.66
CA SER A 17 21.24 6.51 -22.38
C SER A 17 21.10 5.15 -21.68
N LEU A 18 21.92 4.88 -20.66
CA LEU A 18 21.57 3.84 -19.71
C LEU A 18 20.43 4.42 -18.88
N ALA A 19 19.18 4.09 -19.23
CA ALA A 19 18.03 4.46 -18.44
C ALA A 19 18.29 3.98 -17.01
N ALA A 20 18.57 4.90 -16.10
CA ALA A 20 18.71 4.61 -14.70
C ALA A 20 17.30 4.24 -14.19
N SER A 21 16.95 2.96 -14.25
CA SER A 21 15.79 2.44 -13.54
C SER A 21 16.05 2.68 -12.06
N ALA A 22 15.23 3.52 -11.44
CA ALA A 22 15.30 3.73 -10.01
C ALA A 22 15.01 2.40 -9.32
N ALA A 23 15.86 2.00 -8.37
CA ALA A 23 15.59 0.80 -7.59
C ALA A 23 14.29 0.99 -6.79
N PRO A 24 13.50 -0.08 -6.58
CA PRO A 24 12.30 -0.01 -5.76
C PRO A 24 12.60 0.60 -4.39
N VAL A 25 11.81 1.60 -3.99
CA VAL A 25 11.96 2.30 -2.71
C VAL A 25 11.05 1.65 -1.69
N ARG A 26 11.55 1.52 -0.45
CA ARG A 26 10.75 1.03 0.68
C ARG A 26 10.14 2.21 1.43
N TYR A 27 8.83 2.22 1.53
CA TYR A 27 8.03 3.14 2.31
C TYR A 27 7.49 2.44 3.56
N ALA A 28 7.51 3.12 4.70
CA ALA A 28 6.80 2.68 5.90
C ALA A 28 5.39 3.26 5.87
N LEU A 29 4.39 2.47 6.30
CA LEU A 29 3.04 2.99 6.50
C LEU A 29 3.04 3.97 7.67
N ASP A 30 2.46 5.15 7.46
CA ASP A 30 2.19 6.11 8.53
C ASP A 30 0.85 5.75 9.22
N PRO A 31 0.85 5.37 10.51
CA PRO A 31 -0.36 4.96 11.20
C PRO A 31 -1.38 6.08 11.41
N VAL A 32 -0.97 7.35 11.34
CA VAL A 32 -1.83 8.53 11.51
C VAL A 32 -2.58 8.84 10.20
N HIS A 33 -1.92 8.67 9.07
CA HIS A 33 -2.45 9.02 7.74
C HIS A 33 -2.94 7.81 6.93
N THR A 34 -2.88 6.60 7.49
CA THR A 34 -3.41 5.39 6.85
C THR A 34 -4.69 4.91 7.51
N ARG A 35 -5.68 4.55 6.70
CA ARG A 35 -6.96 3.99 7.17
C ARG A 35 -7.38 2.82 6.29
N VAL A 36 -7.77 1.72 6.93
CA VAL A 36 -8.53 0.65 6.26
C VAL A 36 -10.01 1.01 6.37
N LEU A 37 -10.70 1.16 5.24
CA LEU A 37 -12.14 1.39 5.17
C LEU A 37 -12.82 0.08 4.73
N PHE A 38 -13.91 -0.28 5.40
CA PHE A 38 -14.75 -1.40 5.00
C PHE A 38 -16.23 -1.01 5.03
N ALA A 39 -17.04 -1.75 4.29
CA ALA A 39 -18.48 -1.58 4.22
C ALA A 39 -19.15 -2.95 4.21
N VAL A 40 -20.08 -3.18 5.14
CA VAL A 40 -20.78 -4.46 5.29
C VAL A 40 -22.27 -4.24 5.07
N GLU A 41 -22.88 -5.10 4.25
CA GLU A 41 -24.32 -5.09 4.00
C GLU A 41 -25.10 -5.38 5.29
N HIS A 42 -26.20 -4.66 5.51
CA HIS A 42 -27.08 -4.86 6.66
C HIS A 42 -28.56 -5.04 6.23
N ALA A 43 -29.03 -6.28 6.34
CA ALA A 43 -30.39 -6.73 6.07
C ALA A 43 -30.99 -6.37 4.69
N GLY A 44 -30.16 -6.09 3.69
CA GLY A 44 -30.52 -5.74 2.32
C GLY A 44 -30.85 -4.26 2.12
N PHE A 45 -30.77 -3.43 3.17
CA PHE A 45 -31.23 -2.05 3.14
C PHE A 45 -30.11 -1.02 3.13
N SER A 46 -29.02 -1.28 3.85
CA SER A 46 -27.94 -0.31 4.03
C SER A 46 -26.57 -0.98 4.09
N LYS A 47 -25.53 -0.15 4.17
CA LYS A 47 -24.17 -0.60 4.46
C LYS A 47 -23.68 0.07 5.74
N ALA A 48 -23.30 -0.72 6.72
CA ALA A 48 -22.52 -0.24 7.85
C ALA A 48 -21.10 0.04 7.37
N LEU A 49 -20.64 1.28 7.57
CA LEU A 49 -19.29 1.69 7.23
C LEU A 49 -18.43 1.61 8.48
N GLY A 50 -17.24 1.05 8.35
CA GLY A 50 -16.29 0.98 9.45
C GLY A 50 -14.88 1.29 8.99
N THR A 51 -14.06 1.73 9.94
CA THR A 51 -12.65 1.99 9.68
C THR A 51 -11.75 1.34 10.71
N VAL A 52 -10.53 1.02 10.31
CA VAL A 52 -9.44 0.67 11.23
C VAL A 52 -8.30 1.65 11.01
N SER A 53 -7.90 2.33 12.08
CA SER A 53 -6.73 3.23 12.10
C SER A 53 -5.53 2.53 12.71
N GLY A 54 -4.33 3.12 12.54
CA GLY A 54 -3.14 2.62 13.22
C GLY A 54 -2.47 1.43 12.55
N SER A 55 -2.79 1.12 11.29
CA SER A 55 -2.09 0.09 10.52
C SER A 55 -0.60 0.41 10.39
N THR A 56 0.22 -0.62 10.46
CA THR A 56 1.68 -0.55 10.29
C THR A 56 2.10 -1.50 9.19
N GLY A 57 3.32 -1.33 8.67
CA GLY A 57 3.85 -2.20 7.64
C GLY A 57 4.78 -1.49 6.68
N SER A 58 4.99 -2.10 5.52
CA SER A 58 5.81 -1.50 4.46
C SER A 58 5.27 -1.74 3.06
N LEU A 59 5.52 -0.77 2.19
CA LEU A 59 5.30 -0.84 0.75
C LEU A 59 6.66 -0.74 0.06
N VAL A 60 7.03 -1.75 -0.71
CA VAL A 60 8.10 -1.63 -1.71
C VAL A 60 7.45 -1.18 -3.00
N PHE A 61 7.90 -0.05 -3.55
CA PHE A 61 7.28 0.56 -4.72
C PHE A 61 8.31 1.21 -5.64
N ASP A 62 8.14 0.96 -6.94
CA ASP A 62 8.87 1.60 -8.03
C ASP A 62 7.84 2.31 -8.92
N PRO A 63 7.90 3.65 -9.06
CA PRO A 63 6.96 4.40 -9.89
C PRO A 63 7.03 4.02 -11.37
N ASP A 64 8.17 3.48 -11.83
CA ASP A 64 8.38 3.05 -13.22
C ASP A 64 7.97 1.57 -13.43
N ASN A 65 7.75 0.81 -12.36
CA ASN A 65 7.35 -0.61 -12.41
C ASN A 65 6.39 -1.01 -11.27
N TRP A 66 5.11 -0.67 -11.42
CA TRP A 66 4.08 -0.93 -10.41
C TRP A 66 3.83 -2.42 -10.16
N ALA A 67 4.06 -3.28 -11.16
CA ALA A 67 3.92 -4.73 -11.01
C ALA A 67 4.95 -5.36 -10.06
N SER A 68 6.02 -4.62 -9.72
CA SER A 68 7.00 -5.03 -8.72
C SER A 68 6.58 -4.70 -7.27
N ALA A 69 5.48 -3.97 -7.10
CA ALA A 69 5.04 -3.49 -5.80
C ALA A 69 4.77 -4.66 -4.85
N ARG A 70 5.21 -4.52 -3.60
CA ARG A 70 4.92 -5.49 -2.54
C ARG A 70 4.46 -4.78 -1.29
N LEU A 71 3.33 -5.22 -0.76
CA LEU A 71 2.68 -4.69 0.42
C LEU A 71 2.64 -5.76 1.51
N ASP A 72 3.08 -5.39 2.70
CA ASP A 72 3.00 -6.20 3.92
C ASP A 72 2.45 -5.29 5.03
N VAL A 73 1.26 -5.59 5.54
CA VAL A 73 0.49 -4.70 6.43
C VAL A 73 -0.14 -5.47 7.57
N THR A 74 0.05 -4.95 8.78
CA THR A 74 -0.65 -5.37 10.00
C THR A 74 -1.72 -4.34 10.37
N VAL A 75 -2.93 -4.83 10.60
CA VAL A 75 -4.14 -4.04 10.88
C VAL A 75 -4.63 -4.36 12.30
N PRO A 76 -4.55 -3.40 13.25
CA PRO A 76 -4.92 -3.66 14.65
C PRO A 76 -6.44 -3.66 14.82
N LEU A 77 -7.05 -4.83 14.95
CA LEU A 77 -8.51 -5.00 14.92
C LEU A 77 -9.22 -4.26 16.06
N HIS A 78 -8.59 -4.15 17.23
CA HIS A 78 -9.14 -3.40 18.37
C HIS A 78 -9.40 -1.91 18.08
N ARG A 79 -8.86 -1.37 16.97
CA ARG A 79 -9.11 0.01 16.50
C ARG A 79 -10.23 0.10 15.48
N ALA A 80 -11.00 -0.97 15.27
CA ALA A 80 -12.19 -0.95 14.44
C ALA A 80 -13.24 0.01 15.02
N ASP A 81 -13.77 0.86 14.17
CA ASP A 81 -14.76 1.86 14.52
C ASP A 81 -15.85 1.97 13.45
N LEU A 82 -17.09 1.70 13.84
CA LEU A 82 -18.31 1.83 13.05
C LEU A 82 -19.17 3.03 13.50
N GLY A 83 -18.66 3.87 14.42
CA GLY A 83 -19.35 5.06 14.91
C GLY A 83 -20.34 4.80 16.06
N ASP A 84 -20.49 3.55 16.52
CA ASP A 84 -21.30 3.17 17.69
C ASP A 84 -20.56 2.15 18.57
N ALA A 85 -20.58 2.37 19.88
CA ALA A 85 -19.83 1.55 20.84
C ALA A 85 -20.31 0.09 20.89
N LYS A 86 -21.62 -0.17 20.79
CA LYS A 86 -22.14 -1.55 20.84
C LYS A 86 -21.83 -2.30 19.55
N TRP A 87 -21.83 -1.61 18.41
CA TRP A 87 -21.40 -2.18 17.15
C TRP A 87 -19.91 -2.51 17.17
N ASN A 88 -19.07 -1.64 17.74
CA ASN A 88 -17.65 -1.91 17.90
C ASN A 88 -17.41 -3.13 18.81
N GLU A 89 -18.08 -3.19 19.98
CA GLU A 89 -18.01 -4.35 20.88
C GLU A 89 -18.45 -5.64 20.20
N ALA A 90 -19.60 -5.63 19.52
CA ALA A 90 -20.11 -6.80 18.81
C ALA A 90 -19.15 -7.26 17.69
N THR A 91 -18.59 -6.32 16.94
CA THR A 91 -17.62 -6.62 15.85
C THR A 91 -16.37 -7.32 16.37
N LEU A 92 -15.88 -6.94 17.56
CA LEU A 92 -14.69 -7.52 18.17
C LEU A 92 -14.95 -8.83 18.93
N ALA A 93 -16.22 -9.16 19.19
CA ALA A 93 -16.60 -10.32 19.97
C ALA A 93 -16.25 -11.65 19.29
N ARG A 94 -16.24 -12.72 20.09
CA ARG A 94 -15.83 -14.09 19.69
C ARG A 94 -16.62 -14.70 18.54
N ASN A 95 -17.85 -14.25 18.32
CA ASN A 95 -18.71 -14.73 17.23
C ASN A 95 -18.48 -14.00 15.90
N LEU A 96 -17.67 -12.95 15.87
CA LEU A 96 -17.26 -12.23 14.68
C LEU A 96 -15.74 -12.26 14.54
N LEU A 97 -15.03 -11.15 14.79
CA LEU A 97 -13.58 -11.10 14.56
C LEU A 97 -12.76 -11.82 15.65
N ASP A 98 -13.33 -12.05 16.84
CA ASP A 98 -12.64 -12.67 17.97
C ASP A 98 -11.28 -11.98 18.26
N ALA A 99 -11.32 -10.65 18.37
CA ALA A 99 -10.12 -9.82 18.45
C ALA A 99 -9.30 -10.01 19.75
N GLU A 100 -9.88 -10.67 20.76
CA GLU A 100 -9.15 -11.12 21.94
C GLU A 100 -8.11 -12.20 21.56
N ARG A 101 -8.48 -13.13 20.66
CA ARG A 101 -7.61 -14.22 20.21
C ARG A 101 -6.83 -13.86 18.95
N PHE A 102 -7.38 -13.00 18.10
CA PHE A 102 -6.79 -12.55 16.84
C PHE A 102 -6.74 -11.02 16.82
N PRO A 103 -5.81 -10.39 17.57
CA PRO A 103 -5.79 -8.93 17.73
C PRO A 103 -5.43 -8.17 16.45
N ASP A 104 -4.79 -8.85 15.50
CA ASP A 104 -4.29 -8.28 14.27
C ASP A 104 -4.78 -9.07 13.06
N ALA A 105 -5.20 -8.35 12.01
CA ALA A 105 -5.30 -8.90 10.66
C ALA A 105 -4.02 -8.59 9.89
N HIS A 106 -3.52 -9.56 9.14
CA HIS A 106 -2.29 -9.44 8.36
C HIS A 106 -2.56 -9.65 6.87
N PHE A 107 -2.04 -8.75 6.04
CA PHE A 107 -2.13 -8.84 4.59
C PHE A 107 -0.73 -8.79 3.98
N VAL A 108 -0.42 -9.79 3.16
CA VAL A 108 0.80 -9.83 2.35
C VAL A 108 0.41 -10.01 0.89
N SER A 109 0.77 -9.05 0.04
CA SER A 109 0.56 -9.16 -1.39
C SER A 109 1.35 -10.33 -1.96
N THR A 110 0.72 -11.15 -2.78
CA THR A 110 1.37 -12.29 -3.45
C THR A 110 1.63 -12.06 -4.93
N ARG A 111 0.99 -11.05 -5.51
CA ARG A 111 1.08 -10.62 -6.91
C ARG A 111 0.73 -9.14 -7.01
#